data_AF-A0A6L3C6I8-F1
#
_entry.id   AF-A0A6L3C6I8-F1
#
_cell.length_a   1.000
_cell.length_b   1.000
_cell.length_c   1.000
_cell.angle_alpha   90.00
_cell.angle_beta   90.00
_cell.angle_gamma   90.00
#
_symmetry.space_group_name_H-M   'P 1'
#
loop_
_entity.id
_entity.type
_entity.pdbx_description
1 polymer ?
#
loop_
_entity_poly.entity_id
_entity_poly.type
_entity_poly.pdbx_seq_one_letter_code
_entity_poly.pdbx_strand_id
1 'polypeptide(L)'
;MTTIRVKSPATTANMGPGYDCLGMALDVWNTIEVNVLNGGEPVVKIIGEGEGELGTGRDNLVYRSMEFLFSDAGQNMPTPR
;
A
#
# COMPACT_ATOMS: atom_id res chain seq x y z
N MET A 1 6.51 9.09 -17.74
CA MET A 1 5.59 8.65 -16.67
C MET A 1 6.40 8.52 -15.40
N THR A 2 5.94 9.12 -14.31
CA THR A 2 6.66 9.04 -13.02
C THR A 2 6.18 7.79 -12.30
N THR A 3 7.06 6.80 -12.16
CA THR A 3 6.84 5.61 -11.33
C THR A 3 7.34 5.90 -9.93
N ILE A 4 6.52 5.63 -8.91
CA ILE A 4 6.94 5.68 -7.51
C ILE A 4 7.10 4.25 -7.01
N ARG A 5 8.24 3.95 -6.38
CA ARG A 5 8.50 2.67 -5.72
C ARG A 5 8.68 2.89 -4.22
N VAL A 6 7.90 2.18 -3.42
CA VAL A 6 7.95 2.23 -1.95
C VAL A 6 8.29 0.84 -1.42
N LYS A 7 9.14 0.76 -0.41
CA LYS A 7 9.38 -0.47 0.35
C LYS A 7 8.85 -0.31 1.77
N SER A 8 8.03 -1.24 2.22
CA SER A 8 7.54 -1.31 3.61
C SER A 8 8.09 -2.55 4.28
N PRO A 9 8.75 -2.45 5.44
CA PRO A 9 9.15 -3.62 6.20
C PRO A 9 7.93 -4.28 6.86
N ALA A 10 8.00 -5.58 7.08
CA ALA A 10 7.14 -6.26 8.03
C ALA A 10 7.45 -5.75 9.43
N THR A 11 6.48 -5.87 10.34
CA THR A 11 6.66 -5.49 11.74
C THR A 11 6.18 -6.61 12.65
N THR A 12 6.70 -6.63 13.86
CA THR A 12 6.16 -7.43 14.97
C THR A 12 5.89 -6.52 16.16
N ALA A 13 4.94 -6.91 17.02
CA ALA A 13 4.46 -6.12 18.16
C ALA A 13 4.38 -6.96 19.43
N ASN A 14 4.00 -6.34 20.56
CA ASN A 14 3.69 -7.02 21.83
C ASN A 14 4.86 -7.83 22.41
N MET A 15 6.07 -7.26 22.39
CA MET A 15 7.29 -7.89 22.91
C MET A 15 7.31 -7.95 24.44
N GLY A 16 6.59 -8.91 25.01
CA GLY A 16 6.48 -9.11 26.45
C GLY A 16 5.66 -8.00 27.11
N PRO A 17 6.21 -7.23 28.08
CA PRO A 17 5.47 -6.16 28.76
C PRO A 17 5.14 -4.97 27.85
N GLY A 18 5.68 -4.93 26.62
CA GLY A 18 5.44 -3.89 25.63
C GLY A 18 4.09 -3.98 24.90
N TYR A 19 3.04 -4.41 25.60
CA TYR A 19 1.68 -4.50 25.05
C TYR A 19 1.20 -3.13 24.56
N ASP A 20 0.64 -3.09 23.35
CA ASP A 20 0.08 -1.89 22.70
C ASP A 20 1.03 -0.68 22.58
N CYS A 21 2.34 -0.86 22.73
CA CYS A 21 3.30 0.25 22.63
C CYS A 21 4.63 -0.10 21.95
N LEU A 22 5.07 -1.37 21.98
CA LEU A 22 6.31 -1.77 21.32
C LEU A 22 6.05 -2.45 19.98
N GLY A 23 6.78 -1.97 18.96
CA GLY A 23 6.88 -2.60 17.65
C GLY A 23 8.31 -2.56 17.11
N MET A 24 8.67 -3.51 16.26
CA MET A 24 9.99 -3.60 15.61
C MET A 24 9.81 -3.94 14.14
N ALA A 25 10.51 -3.20 13.29
CA ALA A 25 10.64 -3.53 11.88
C ALA A 25 11.56 -4.75 11.71
N LEU A 26 11.18 -5.65 10.80
CA LEU A 26 11.94 -6.85 10.45
C LEU A 26 12.50 -6.71 9.03
N ASP A 27 13.58 -7.42 8.74
CA ASP A 27 14.23 -7.45 7.42
C ASP A 27 13.46 -8.36 6.43
N VAL A 28 12.15 -8.13 6.32
CA VAL A 28 11.22 -8.78 5.40
C VAL A 28 10.40 -7.65 4.77
N TRP A 29 10.34 -7.58 3.44
CA TRP A 29 9.89 -6.37 2.76
C TRP A 29 8.75 -6.63 1.78
N ASN A 30 7.76 -5.75 1.80
CA ASN A 30 6.82 -5.58 0.69
C ASN A 30 7.28 -4.42 -0.21
N THR A 31 7.22 -4.61 -1.52
CA THR A 31 7.57 -3.57 -2.51
C THR A 31 6.34 -3.19 -3.31
N ILE A 32 6.00 -1.90 -3.30
CA ILE A 32 4.84 -1.34 -3.97
C ILE A 32 5.32 -0.44 -5.09
N GLU A 33 4.87 -0.70 -6.31
CA GLU A 33 5.13 0.13 -7.49
C GLU A 33 3.84 0.76 -7.97
N VAL A 34 3.85 2.09 -8.11
CA VAL A 34 2.68 2.87 -8.49
C VAL A 34 2.96 3.63 -9.77
N ASN A 35 2.04 3.48 -10.73
CA ASN A 35 2.01 4.23 -11.98
C ASN A 35 0.63 4.86 -12.16
N VAL A 36 0.60 6.07 -12.71
CA VAL A 36 -0.65 6.73 -13.10
C VAL A 36 -1.13 6.12 -14.42
N LEU A 37 -2.33 5.56 -14.43
CA LEU A 37 -2.95 4.98 -15.61
C LEU A 37 -3.60 6.04 -16.49
N ASN A 38 -3.52 5.86 -17.81
CA ASN A 38 -4.19 6.70 -18.81
C ASN A 38 -5.71 6.42 -18.89
N GLY A 39 -6.41 6.62 -17.77
CA GLY A 39 -7.83 6.30 -17.62
C GLY A 39 -8.11 4.83 -17.27
N GLY A 40 -9.38 4.54 -17.02
CA GLY A 40 -9.86 3.23 -16.56
C GLY A 40 -9.96 3.10 -15.04
N GLU A 41 -10.44 1.94 -14.59
CA GLU A 41 -10.47 1.60 -13.17
C GLU A 41 -9.05 1.30 -12.64
N PRO A 42 -8.78 1.57 -11.36
CA PRO A 42 -7.52 1.21 -10.75
C PRO A 42 -7.35 -0.31 -10.74
N VAL A 43 -6.14 -0.76 -11.06
CA VAL A 43 -5.77 -2.17 -11.06
C VAL A 43 -4.57 -2.37 -10.15
N VAL A 44 -4.64 -3.37 -9.28
CA VAL A 44 -3.56 -3.80 -8.41
C VAL A 44 -3.12 -5.20 -8.86
N LYS A 45 -1.84 -5.34 -9.20
CA LYS A 45 -1.20 -6.64 -9.43
C LYS A 45 -0.46 -7.05 -8.17
N ILE A 46 -0.67 -8.28 -7.72
CA ILE A 46 -0.06 -8.86 -6.53
C ILE A 46 0.77 -10.04 -6.99
N ILE A 47 1.98 -10.17 -6.45
CA ILE A 47 2.91 -11.27 -6.73
C ILE A 47 3.46 -11.73 -5.39
N GLY A 48 3.40 -13.04 -5.11
CA GLY A 48 3.85 -13.61 -3.84
C GLY A 48 2.73 -13.68 -2.80
N GLU A 49 3.01 -13.26 -1.56
CA GLU A 49 2.07 -13.43 -0.44
C GLU A 49 0.72 -12.72 -0.69
N GLY A 50 -0.37 -13.48 -0.61
CA GLY A 50 -1.74 -13.01 -0.86
C GLY A 50 -2.15 -12.95 -2.35
N GLU A 51 -1.31 -13.43 -3.27
CA GLU A 51 -1.68 -13.55 -4.68
C GLU A 51 -2.88 -14.51 -4.85
N GLY A 52 -3.92 -14.05 -5.56
CA GLY A 52 -5.17 -14.80 -5.75
C GLY A 52 -6.15 -14.73 -4.58
N GLU A 53 -5.74 -14.18 -3.43
CA GLU A 53 -6.58 -14.05 -2.24
C GLU A 53 -6.99 -12.60 -1.97
N LEU A 54 -6.09 -11.66 -2.21
CA LEU A 54 -6.31 -10.24 -1.97
C LEU A 54 -7.02 -9.57 -3.14
N GLY A 55 -7.87 -8.58 -2.83
CA GLY A 55 -8.57 -7.77 -3.82
C GLY A 55 -7.61 -7.06 -4.78
N THR A 56 -7.95 -7.01 -6.06
CA THR A 56 -7.12 -6.43 -7.13
C THR A 56 -7.67 -5.11 -7.68
N GLY A 57 -8.72 -4.57 -7.07
CA GLY A 57 -9.34 -3.31 -7.45
C GLY A 57 -9.38 -2.30 -6.30
N ARG A 58 -10.46 -1.52 -6.24
CA ARG A 58 -10.67 -0.46 -5.23
C ARG A 58 -10.77 -0.97 -3.79
N ASP A 59 -11.07 -2.24 -3.61
CA ASP A 59 -11.16 -2.89 -2.30
C ASP A 59 -9.78 -3.22 -1.71
N ASN A 60 -8.71 -3.21 -2.53
CA ASN A 60 -7.34 -3.44 -2.08
C ASN A 60 -6.91 -2.39 -1.05
N LEU A 61 -6.34 -2.84 0.08
CA LEU A 61 -5.96 -1.96 1.18
C LEU A 61 -4.90 -0.92 0.80
N VAL A 62 -3.96 -1.25 -0.10
CA VAL A 62 -2.95 -0.29 -0.56
C VAL A 62 -3.61 0.84 -1.34
N TYR A 63 -4.52 0.51 -2.27
CA TYR A 63 -5.27 1.52 -3.01
C TYR A 63 -6.11 2.40 -2.08
N ARG A 64 -6.87 1.79 -1.17
CA ARG A 64 -7.70 2.51 -0.20
C ARG A 64 -6.89 3.43 0.70
N SER A 65 -5.70 3.00 1.12
CA SER A 65 -4.80 3.81 1.96
C SER A 65 -4.29 5.03 1.20
N MET A 66 -3.96 4.87 -0.09
CA MET A 66 -3.60 6.00 -0.95
C MET A 66 -4.79 6.96 -1.11
N GLU A 67 -5.95 6.45 -1.51
CA GLU A 67 -7.17 7.25 -1.71
C GLU A 67 -7.57 8.02 -0.44
N PHE A 68 -7.48 7.38 0.73
CA PHE A 68 -7.68 8.00 2.03
C PHE A 68 -6.72 9.18 2.25
N LEU A 69 -5.41 8.98 2.03
CA LEU A 69 -4.41 10.03 2.24
C LEU A 69 -4.57 11.20 1.26
N PHE A 70 -4.88 10.93 -0.02
CA PHE A 70 -5.16 12.00 -0.98
C PHE A 70 -6.37 12.82 -0.55
N SER A 71 -7.46 12.16 -0.16
CA SER A 71 -8.68 12.81 0.34
C SER A 71 -8.39 13.66 1.59
N ASP A 72 -7.66 13.13 2.57
CA ASP A 72 -7.26 13.83 3.80
C ASP A 72 -6.39 15.07 3.50
N ALA A 73 -5.52 14.97 2.49
CA ALA A 73 -4.72 16.09 1.99
C ALA A 73 -5.52 17.11 1.14
N GLY A 74 -6.83 16.91 0.94
CA GLY A 74 -7.66 17.76 0.08
C GLY A 74 -7.30 17.67 -1.40
N GLN A 75 -6.74 16.54 -1.83
CA GLN A 75 -6.31 16.27 -3.20
C GLN A 75 -7.12 15.13 -3.81
N ASN A 76 -7.30 15.16 -5.13
CA ASN A 76 -7.84 14.01 -5.85
C ASN A 76 -6.72 13.01 -6.15
N MET A 77 -7.08 11.74 -6.34
CA MET A 77 -6.16 10.75 -6.88
C MET A 77 -5.55 11.25 -8.20
N PRO A 78 -4.25 11.02 -8.47
CA PRO A 78 -3.59 11.57 -9.64
C PRO A 78 -4.23 11.07 -10.94
N THR A 79 -4.60 12.00 -11.81
CA THR A 79 -4.94 11.71 -13.21
C THR A 79 -3.69 11.88 -14.08
N PRO A 80 -3.65 11.25 -15.26
CA PRO A 80 -2.64 11.59 -16.27
C PRO A 80 -2.57 13.10 -16.47
N ARG A 81 -1.36 13.61 -16.65
CA ARG A 81 -1.16 14.98 -17.14
C ARG A 81 -1.35 15.03 -18.65
#